data_AF-A0A2S9A546-F1
#
_entry.id   AF-A0A2S9A546-F1
#
_cell.length_a   1.000
_cell.length_b   1.000
_cell.length_c   1.000
_cell.angle_alpha   90.00
_cell.angle_beta   90.00
_cell.angle_gamma   90.00
#
_symmetry.space_group_name_H-M   'P 1'
#
loop_
_entity.id
_entity.type
_entity.pdbx_description
1 polymer ?
#
loop_
_entity_poly.entity_id
_entity_poly.type
_entity_poly.pdbx_seq_one_letter_code
_entity_poly.pdbx_strand_id
1 'polypeptide(L)'
;MLIGLMRPVESKTHTVQAEELDEIQDLLAAETPEGWQVASAPVAMAKKDTILTAEGTIVRRDGVQEIEADDMAALEAKVPDGYQLLSVRVA
;
A
#
# COMPACT_ATOMS: atom_id res chain seq x y z
N MET A 1 8.24 3.40 -28.93
CA MET A 1 8.28 2.41 -27.84
C MET A 1 8.08 3.14 -26.53
N LEU A 2 7.19 2.62 -25.69
CA LEU A 2 6.80 3.18 -24.40
C LEU A 2 7.27 2.25 -23.29
N ILE A 3 7.82 2.84 -22.23
CA ILE A 3 8.20 2.17 -20.99
C ILE A 3 7.21 2.61 -19.92
N GLY A 4 6.42 1.66 -19.44
CA GLY A 4 5.45 1.81 -18.36
C GLY A 4 6.04 1.29 -17.08
N LEU A 5 6.02 2.09 -16.02
CA LEU A 5 6.33 1.65 -14.67
C LEU A 5 5.02 1.21 -14.01
N MET A 6 4.89 -0.05 -13.64
CA MET A 6 3.74 -0.58 -12.91
C MET A 6 4.16 -1.14 -11.55
N ARG A 7 3.22 -1.16 -10.59
CA ARG A 7 3.42 -1.82 -9.29
C ARG A 7 2.21 -2.67 -8.93
N PRO A 8 2.37 -3.75 -8.16
CA PRO A 8 1.23 -4.44 -7.55
C PRO A 8 0.53 -3.49 -6.55
N VAL A 9 -0.81 -3.46 -6.57
CA VAL A 9 -1.65 -2.76 -5.61
C VAL A 9 -2.26 -3.74 -4.63
N GLU A 10 -1.41 -4.31 -3.79
CA GLU A 10 -1.85 -5.12 -2.66
C GLU A 10 -2.06 -4.22 -1.46
N SER A 11 -3.20 -4.35 -0.79
CA SER A 11 -3.48 -3.69 0.48
C SER A 11 -3.93 -4.72 1.51
N LYS A 12 -3.47 -4.56 2.74
CA LYS A 12 -3.89 -5.35 3.89
C LYS A 12 -4.32 -4.42 5.00
N THR A 13 -5.35 -4.82 5.72
CA THR A 13 -5.87 -4.06 6.85
C THR A 13 -5.63 -4.86 8.11
N HIS A 14 -4.96 -4.24 9.08
CA HIS A 14 -4.65 -4.82 10.38
C HIS A 14 -5.33 -3.98 11.45
N THR A 15 -6.05 -4.63 12.34
CA THR A 15 -6.64 -3.98 13.50
C THR A 15 -5.73 -4.20 14.69
N VAL A 16 -5.22 -3.12 15.26
CA VAL A 16 -4.37 -3.14 16.46
C VAL A 16 -5.08 -2.41 17.59
N GLN A 17 -4.81 -2.84 18.82
CA GLN A 17 -5.36 -2.25 20.03
C GLN A 17 -4.22 -2.02 21.02
N ALA A 18 -4.13 -0.82 21.56
CA ALA A 18 -3.13 -0.44 22.55
C ALA A 18 -3.65 0.66 23.47
N GLU A 19 -2.96 0.97 24.55
CA GLU A 19 -3.36 2.04 25.46
C GLU A 19 -2.80 3.40 25.02
N GLU A 20 -1.68 3.39 24.29
CA GLU A 20 -1.00 4.60 23.81
C GLU A 20 -0.90 4.68 22.27
N LEU A 21 -0.84 5.91 21.73
CA LEU A 21 -0.69 6.14 20.29
C LEU A 21 0.66 5.67 19.74
N ASP A 22 1.72 5.76 20.55
CA ASP A 22 3.05 5.29 20.18
C ASP A 22 3.06 3.75 20.04
N GLU A 23 2.39 3.04 20.94
CA GLU A 23 2.23 1.58 20.86
C GLU A 23 1.43 1.15 19.62
N ILE A 24 0.38 1.88 19.25
CA ILE A 24 -0.35 1.66 18.00
C ILE A 24 0.59 1.78 16.80
N GLN A 25 1.45 2.81 16.78
CA GLN A 25 2.41 3.01 15.70
C GLN A 25 3.45 1.88 15.64
N ASP A 26 3.96 1.45 16.79
CA ASP A 26 4.92 0.33 16.87
C ASP A 26 4.30 -0.99 16.42
N LEU A 27 3.05 -1.28 16.81
CA LEU A 27 2.31 -2.47 16.37
C LEU A 27 2.07 -2.44 14.85
N LEU A 28 1.66 -1.30 14.31
CA LEU A 28 1.47 -1.15 12.86
C LEU A 28 2.78 -1.24 12.10
N ALA A 29 3.87 -0.70 12.65
CA ALA A 29 5.20 -0.82 12.06
C ALA A 29 5.69 -2.28 12.08
N ALA A 30 5.46 -3.00 13.17
CA ALA A 30 5.79 -4.43 13.29
C ALA A 30 5.01 -5.31 12.30
N GLU A 31 3.74 -4.97 12.03
CA GLU A 31 2.90 -5.62 11.04
C GLU A 31 3.20 -5.17 9.60
N THR A 32 4.09 -4.19 9.41
CA THR A 32 4.50 -3.69 8.08
C THR A 32 5.83 -4.34 7.66
N PRO A 33 5.80 -5.46 6.90
CA PRO A 33 7.01 -6.08 6.40
C PRO A 33 7.75 -5.19 5.38
N GLU A 34 9.02 -5.48 5.13
CA GLU A 34 9.83 -4.74 4.14
C GLU A 34 9.11 -4.67 2.78
N GLY A 35 9.03 -3.45 2.23
CA GLY A 35 8.34 -3.17 0.98
C GLY A 35 6.85 -2.86 1.10
N TRP A 36 6.29 -2.94 2.31
CA TRP A 36 4.96 -2.43 2.63
C TRP A 36 5.09 -1.06 3.31
N GLN A 37 4.07 -0.22 3.17
CA GLN A 37 3.99 1.07 3.84
C GLN A 37 2.58 1.29 4.36
N VAL A 38 2.48 1.86 5.57
CA VAL A 38 1.20 2.29 6.14
C VAL A 38 0.64 3.41 5.27
N ALA A 39 -0.52 3.16 4.65
CA ALA A 39 -1.24 4.14 3.86
C ALA A 39 -2.20 4.97 4.72
N SER A 40 -2.83 4.34 5.70
CA SER A 40 -3.75 4.98 6.63
C SER A 40 -3.81 4.22 7.94
N ALA A 41 -4.04 4.92 9.04
CA ALA A 41 -4.22 4.32 10.35
C ALA A 41 -5.18 5.19 11.20
N PRO A 42 -6.49 5.24 10.86
CA PRO A 42 -7.48 5.88 11.71
C PRO A 42 -7.49 5.22 13.10
N VAL A 43 -7.24 6.03 14.13
CA VAL A 43 -7.35 5.61 15.53
C VAL A 43 -8.70 6.03 16.07
N ALA A 44 -9.45 5.08 16.60
CA ALA A 44 -10.70 5.26 17.29
C ALA A 44 -10.51 4.97 18.79
N MET A 45 -10.94 5.92 19.63
CA MET A 45 -11.01 5.72 21.07
C MET A 45 -12.43 5.30 21.45
N ALA A 46 -12.57 4.15 22.11
CA ALA A 46 -13.86 3.74 22.64
C ALA A 46 -14.25 4.65 23.84
N LYS A 47 -15.49 5.16 23.83
CA LYS A 47 -15.97 6.05 24.90
C LYS A 47 -15.95 5.31 26.25
N LYS A 48 -15.18 5.83 27.20
CA LYS A 48 -14.93 5.33 28.57
C LYS A 48 -13.91 4.19 28.69
N ASP A 49 -13.19 3.85 27.63
CA ASP A 49 -12.05 2.94 27.68
C ASP A 49 -10.74 3.71 27.53
N THR A 50 -9.68 3.21 28.17
CA THR A 50 -8.29 3.66 27.93
C THR A 50 -7.66 3.00 26.72
N ILE A 51 -8.35 2.05 26.09
CA ILE A 51 -7.85 1.32 24.93
C ILE A 51 -8.19 2.07 23.63
N LEU A 52 -7.14 2.42 22.89
CA LEU A 52 -7.17 2.90 21.52
C LEU A 52 -7.27 1.70 20.58
N THR A 53 -8.19 1.75 19.61
CA THR A 53 -8.26 0.78 18.52
C THR A 53 -7.89 1.50 17.23
N ALA A 54 -6.90 0.99 16.50
CA ALA A 54 -6.53 1.54 15.20
C ALA A 54 -6.69 0.50 14.10
N GLU A 55 -7.29 0.93 13.00
CA GLU A 55 -7.38 0.13 11.79
C GLU A 55 -6.31 0.62 10.82
N GLY A 56 -5.13 -0.02 10.85
CA GLY A 56 -4.03 0.31 9.96
C GLY A 56 -4.16 -0.40 8.62
N THR A 57 -4.35 0.38 7.57
CA THR A 57 -4.24 -0.09 6.19
C THR A 57 -2.80 0.06 5.72
N ILE A 58 -2.14 -1.06 5.46
CA ILE A 58 -0.82 -1.13 4.82
C ILE A 58 -0.98 -1.46 3.33
N VAL A 59 -0.13 -0.87 2.50
CA VAL A 59 -0.10 -1.12 1.06
C VAL A 59 1.29 -1.58 0.65
N ARG A 60 1.36 -2.54 -0.26
CA ARG A 60 2.60 -2.95 -0.88
C ARG A 60 3.05 -1.86 -1.85
N ARG A 61 4.23 -1.28 -1.60
CA ARG A 61 4.89 -0.33 -2.52
C ARG A 61 6.09 -0.94 -3.22
N ASP A 62 6.49 -2.14 -2.80
CA ASP A 62 7.57 -2.91 -3.39
C ASP A 62 7.11 -3.78 -4.57
N GLY A 63 8.03 -4.03 -5.51
CA GLY A 63 7.75 -4.76 -6.74
C GLY A 63 7.39 -3.88 -7.93
N VAL A 64 7.96 -2.67 -8.01
CA VAL A 64 7.90 -1.87 -9.24
C VAL A 64 8.55 -2.65 -10.39
N GLN A 65 7.79 -2.88 -11.45
CA GLN A 65 8.25 -3.52 -12.67
C GLN A 65 8.08 -2.57 -13.85
N GLU A 66 9.07 -2.58 -14.72
CA GLU A 66 8.99 -1.90 -16.01
C GLU A 66 8.43 -2.85 -17.06
N ILE A 67 7.46 -2.36 -17.81
CA ILE A 67 6.89 -3.03 -18.98
C ILE A 67 7.13 -2.19 -20.22
N GLU A 68 7.50 -2.84 -21.31
CA GLU A 68 7.74 -2.20 -22.59
C GLU A 68 6.64 -2.54 -23.57
N ALA A 69 6.12 -1.56 -24.31
CA ALA A 69 5.12 -1.77 -25.34
C ALA A 69 5.28 -0.75 -26.49
N ASP A 70 4.71 -1.04 -27.65
CA ASP A 70 4.79 -0.15 -28.80
C ASP A 70 3.87 1.06 -28.68
N ASP A 71 2.71 0.89 -28.05
CA ASP A 71 1.67 1.89 -27.85
C ASP A 71 1.02 1.81 -26.46
N MET A 72 0.20 2.81 -26.13
CA MET A 72 -0.46 2.89 -24.82
C MET A 72 -1.45 1.73 -24.61
N ALA A 73 -2.13 1.28 -25.67
CA ALA A 73 -3.12 0.20 -25.59
C ALA A 73 -2.47 -1.15 -25.27
N ALA A 74 -1.33 -1.47 -25.88
CA ALA A 74 -0.53 -2.64 -25.58
C ALA A 74 0.11 -2.56 -24.19
N LEU A 75 0.43 -1.35 -23.73
CA LEU A 75 0.92 -1.12 -22.38
C LEU A 75 -0.16 -1.40 -21.34
N GLU A 76 -1.37 -0.87 -21.52
CA GLU A 76 -2.52 -1.13 -20.65
C GLU A 76 -2.91 -2.61 -20.65
N ALA A 77 -2.87 -3.28 -21.80
CA ALA A 77 -3.14 -4.72 -21.90
C ALA A 77 -2.09 -5.58 -21.17
N LYS A 78 -0.88 -5.06 -20.93
CA LYS A 78 0.16 -5.73 -20.16
C LYS A 78 0.06 -5.48 -18.65
N VAL A 79 -0.79 -4.56 -18.20
CA VAL A 79 -1.01 -4.32 -16.77
C VAL A 79 -2.08 -5.30 -16.28
N PRO A 80 -1.72 -6.33 -15.48
CA PRO A 80 -2.70 -7.27 -14.97
C PRO A 80 -3.60 -6.65 -13.90
N ASP A 81 -4.78 -7.24 -13.66
CA ASP A 81 -5.67 -6.84 -12.57
C ASP A 81 -4.94 -6.89 -11.22
N GLY A 82 -5.09 -5.83 -10.42
CA GLY A 82 -4.35 -5.67 -9.18
C GLY A 82 -2.95 -5.07 -9.36
N TYR A 83 -2.62 -4.54 -10.53
CA TYR A 83 -1.47 -3.67 -10.74
C TYR A 83 -1.90 -2.26 -11.11
N GLN A 84 -1.12 -1.27 -10.69
CA GLN A 84 -1.33 0.13 -11.02
C GLN A 84 -0.15 0.65 -11.81
N LEU A 85 -0.45 1.20 -12.98
CA LEU A 85 0.49 1.95 -13.80
C LEU A 85 0.79 3.30 -13.12
N LEU A 86 2.06 3.56 -12.84
CA LEU A 86 2.53 4.75 -12.14
C LEU A 86 2.98 5.85 -13.09
N SER A 87 3.69 5.47 -14.15
CA SER A 87 4.25 6.42 -15.11
C SER A 87 4.48 5.74 -16.45
N VAL A 88 4.41 6.52 -17.52
CA VAL A 88 4.73 6.08 -18.88
C VAL A 88 5.72 7.07 -19.45
N ARG A 89 6.83 6.58 -19.98
CA ARG A 89 7.84 7.38 -20.68
C ARG A 89 8.10 6.81 -22.07
N VAL A 90 8.52 7.67 -22.98
CA VAL A 90 9.02 7.23 -24.29
C VAL A 90 10.47 6.78 -24.12
N ALA A 91 10.81 5.62 -24.71
CA ALA A 91 12.19 5.12 -24.77
C ALA A 91 13.01 5.87 -25.83
#